data_AF-A0A377J4X8-F1
#
_entry.id   AF-A0A377J4X8-F1
#
_cell.length_a   1.000
_cell.length_b   1.000
_cell.length_c   1.000
_cell.angle_alpha   90.00
_cell.angle_beta   90.00
_cell.angle_gamma   90.00
#
_symmetry.space_group_name_H-M   'P 1'
#
loop_
_entity.id
_entity.type
_entity.pdbx_description
1 polymer ?
#
loop_
_entity_poly.entity_id
_entity_poly.type
_entity_poly.pdbx_seq_one_letter_code
_entity_poly.pdbx_strand_id
1 'polypeptide(L)'
;MIAMKNLYRACALLLAWHTLALADSSAGSASTQTALESIAQEVESSVQDSSQDSTQDADGFITPQEYGANLYENPRGIGCVKCHGKDGEETLLASYVHKGKQRHIIVPRINNLAFETFKVALSKDSGVMPKYNLTDEEINAIYLYITSRNKTFR
;
A
#
# COMPACT_ATOMS: atom_id res chain seq x y z
N MET A 1 15.93 48.70 -18.17
CA MET A 1 15.00 48.72 -17.02
C MET A 1 14.75 47.28 -16.59
N ILE A 2 15.13 46.97 -15.33
CA ILE A 2 14.49 46.03 -14.38
C ILE A 2 14.41 44.55 -14.85
N ALA A 3 15.32 43.63 -14.47
CA ALA A 3 15.49 42.99 -13.15
C ALA A 3 14.20 42.24 -12.71
N MET A 4 14.16 41.00 -12.22
CA MET A 4 15.04 40.31 -11.29
C MET A 4 14.83 38.79 -11.40
N LYS A 5 15.93 38.05 -11.24
CA LYS A 5 15.95 36.63 -10.91
C LYS A 5 15.80 36.53 -9.39
N ASN A 6 14.81 35.79 -8.89
CA ASN A 6 14.66 35.56 -7.46
C ASN A 6 15.29 34.22 -7.06
N LEU A 7 16.28 34.38 -6.20
CA LEU A 7 17.10 33.41 -5.50
C LEU A 7 16.66 33.43 -4.03
N TYR A 8 17.05 32.38 -3.29
CA TYR A 8 16.98 32.22 -1.84
C TYR A 8 15.62 31.74 -1.29
N ARG A 9 15.53 30.83 -0.31
CA ARG A 9 16.46 30.66 0.81
C ARG A 9 16.20 29.32 1.52
N ALA A 10 17.29 28.59 1.78
CA ALA A 10 17.33 27.46 2.69
C ALA A 10 16.85 27.88 4.09
N CYS A 11 16.01 27.04 4.71
CA CYS A 11 15.59 27.19 6.10
C CYS A 11 16.33 26.13 6.93
N ALA A 12 17.51 26.50 7.40
CA ALA A 12 18.22 25.80 8.46
C ALA A 12 17.60 26.24 9.80
N LEU A 13 17.01 25.30 10.53
CA LEU A 13 16.58 25.52 11.91
C LEU A 13 17.60 24.90 12.86
N LEU A 14 18.14 25.80 13.67
CA LEU A 14 18.96 25.61 14.86
C LEU A 14 18.18 24.81 15.92
N LEU A 15 18.90 24.13 16.83
CA LEU A 15 18.85 24.38 18.28
C LEU A 15 19.81 23.41 19.00
N ALA A 16 20.99 23.92 19.34
CA ALA A 16 21.87 23.37 20.38
C ALA A 16 21.56 24.13 21.69
N TRP A 17 21.51 23.43 22.83
CA TRP A 17 21.82 23.89 24.21
C TRP A 17 21.34 22.85 25.25
N HIS A 18 22.24 22.08 25.86
CA HIS A 18 22.51 22.16 27.31
C HIS A 18 23.63 21.21 27.75
N THR A 19 24.36 21.71 28.73
CA THR A 19 25.66 21.31 29.25
C THR A 19 25.55 20.41 30.50
N LEU A 20 26.64 19.65 30.73
CA LEU A 20 27.38 19.52 32.00
C LEU A 20 27.28 18.21 32.80
N ALA A 21 28.48 17.75 33.22
CA ALA A 21 28.82 16.98 34.43
C ALA A 21 28.40 15.49 34.48
N LEU A 22 29.17 14.52 34.99
CA LEU A 22 30.37 14.53 35.83
C LEU A 22 31.14 13.18 35.66
N ALA A 23 32.38 13.16 36.11
CA ALA A 23 33.29 12.02 36.11
C ALA A 23 33.08 11.04 37.29
N ASP A 24 33.66 9.85 37.09
CA ASP A 24 34.52 9.09 38.03
C ASP A 24 34.01 7.78 38.66
N SER A 25 34.86 6.75 38.47
CA SER A 25 35.19 5.56 39.26
C SER A 25 34.17 4.83 40.14
N SER A 26 34.07 3.51 39.96
CA SER A 26 34.63 2.55 40.94
C SER A 26 34.43 1.09 40.52
N ALA A 27 35.47 0.31 40.79
CA ALA A 27 35.59 -1.12 40.57
C ALA A 27 34.98 -1.97 41.70
N GLY A 28 34.71 -3.24 41.38
CA GLY A 28 34.38 -4.33 42.31
C GLY A 28 33.09 -5.04 41.89
N SER A 29 32.94 -6.36 41.91
CA SER A 29 33.81 -7.50 42.21
C SER A 29 33.04 -8.76 41.81
N ALA A 30 33.77 -9.82 41.45
CA ALA A 30 33.28 -11.13 41.02
C ALA A 30 32.41 -11.88 42.04
N SER A 31 31.64 -12.85 41.53
CA SER A 31 31.19 -14.14 42.09
C SER A 31 29.70 -14.39 41.77
N THR A 32 29.15 -15.56 41.46
CA THR A 32 29.57 -16.91 41.05
C THR A 32 28.27 -17.67 40.75
N GLN A 33 28.33 -18.64 39.82
CA GLN A 33 27.63 -19.94 39.84
C GLN A 33 26.08 -19.95 39.80
N THR A 34 25.45 -20.47 38.73
CA THR A 34 25.25 -21.90 38.39
C THR A 34 24.11 -22.56 39.18
N ALA A 35 23.04 -22.86 38.42
CA ALA A 35 22.18 -24.04 38.48
C ALA A 35 21.21 -24.28 39.65
N LEU A 36 19.93 -24.38 39.25
CA LEU A 36 18.97 -25.47 39.52
C LEU A 36 18.48 -25.69 40.96
N GLU A 37 17.17 -25.54 41.16
CA GLU A 37 16.22 -26.52 41.75
C GLU A 37 14.85 -25.78 41.83
N SER A 38 13.93 -25.94 40.87
CA SER A 38 12.91 -26.99 40.81
C SER A 38 11.52 -26.53 41.32
N ILE A 39 10.47 -26.95 40.60
CA ILE A 39 9.08 -27.13 41.06
C ILE A 39 8.18 -25.88 41.08
N ALA A 40 7.67 -25.51 39.92
CA ALA A 40 6.30 -25.00 39.77
C ALA A 40 5.77 -25.47 38.41
N GLN A 41 5.40 -26.74 38.41
CA GLN A 41 4.86 -27.48 37.29
C GLN A 41 3.33 -27.26 37.27
N GLU A 42 2.83 -26.89 36.09
CA GLU A 42 1.54 -27.32 35.53
C GLU A 42 0.25 -27.02 36.31
N VAL A 43 -0.34 -25.81 36.16
CA VAL A 43 -1.80 -25.62 35.97
C VAL A 43 -2.04 -24.23 35.35
N GLU A 44 -2.10 -24.14 34.02
CA GLU A 44 -3.12 -23.36 33.30
C GLU A 44 -3.04 -23.76 31.82
N SER A 45 -3.31 -25.05 31.62
CA SER A 45 -3.67 -25.63 30.35
C SER A 45 -5.10 -25.19 30.04
N SER A 46 -5.28 -24.03 29.41
CA SER A 46 -6.48 -23.79 28.60
C SER A 46 -6.33 -22.62 27.64
N VAL A 47 -6.50 -22.93 26.36
CA VAL A 47 -6.68 -22.05 25.19
C VAL A 47 -5.39 -21.54 24.52
N GLN A 48 -4.73 -22.43 23.79
CA GLN A 48 -4.01 -22.05 22.58
C GLN A 48 -4.67 -22.74 21.39
N ASP A 49 -5.45 -21.93 20.68
CA ASP A 49 -6.15 -22.28 19.46
C ASP A 49 -5.16 -22.65 18.36
N SER A 50 -5.39 -23.84 17.85
CA SER A 50 -4.78 -24.47 16.70
C SER A 50 -4.94 -23.64 15.43
N SER A 51 -3.82 -23.31 14.78
CA SER A 51 -3.68 -23.39 13.31
C SER A 51 -2.20 -23.26 12.94
N GLN A 52 -1.52 -24.41 12.90
CA GLN A 52 -0.36 -24.59 12.03
C GLN A 52 -0.87 -24.73 10.60
N ASP A 53 -0.42 -23.87 9.69
CA ASP A 53 -0.30 -24.22 8.28
C ASP A 53 0.89 -23.52 7.60
N SER A 54 1.78 -24.38 7.11
CA SER A 54 2.79 -24.22 6.06
C SER A 54 3.94 -23.20 6.20
N THR A 55 5.10 -23.77 6.58
CA THR A 55 6.43 -23.60 5.93
C THR A 55 6.97 -22.20 5.68
N GLN A 56 8.03 -21.85 6.42
CA GLN A 56 8.90 -20.71 6.18
C GLN A 56 9.91 -20.96 5.04
N ASP A 57 10.35 -19.85 4.42
CA ASP A 57 11.69 -19.57 3.88
C ASP A 57 11.92 -19.49 2.35
N ALA A 58 11.49 -18.35 1.78
CA ALA A 58 12.38 -17.41 1.08
C ALA A 58 11.69 -16.03 1.02
N ASP A 59 12.09 -15.12 1.92
CA ASP A 59 11.89 -13.66 1.86
C ASP A 59 10.44 -13.16 1.61
N GLY A 60 9.76 -12.70 2.66
CA GLY A 60 8.35 -12.31 2.68
C GLY A 60 7.96 -11.08 1.86
N PHE A 61 8.31 -11.05 0.57
CA PHE A 61 8.00 -10.00 -0.36
C PHE A 61 6.86 -10.44 -1.30
N ILE A 62 5.74 -9.72 -1.25
CA ILE A 62 4.65 -9.89 -2.23
C ILE A 62 5.14 -9.54 -3.63
N THR A 63 4.77 -10.32 -4.63
CA THR A 63 5.12 -9.99 -6.02
C THR A 63 4.44 -8.68 -6.45
N PRO A 64 5.00 -7.93 -7.44
CA PRO A 64 4.33 -6.73 -7.96
C PRO A 64 2.91 -7.00 -8.47
N GLN A 65 2.64 -8.21 -8.97
CA GLN A 65 1.32 -8.61 -9.43
C GLN A 65 0.34 -8.84 -8.28
N GLU A 66 0.79 -9.48 -7.19
CA GLU A 66 -0.02 -9.63 -5.97
C GLU A 66 -0.26 -8.28 -5.29
N TYR A 67 0.76 -7.42 -5.24
CA TYR A 67 0.60 -6.05 -4.76
C TYR A 67 -0.43 -5.28 -5.60
N GLY A 68 -0.34 -5.41 -6.93
CA GLY A 68 -1.31 -4.85 -7.86
C GLY A 68 -2.74 -5.37 -7.66
N ALA A 69 -2.90 -6.66 -7.34
CA ALA A 69 -4.21 -7.25 -7.04
C ALA A 69 -4.83 -6.60 -5.80
N ASN A 70 -4.07 -6.48 -4.72
CA ASN A 70 -4.52 -5.83 -3.49
C ASN A 70 -4.91 -4.36 -3.73
N LEU A 71 -4.07 -3.62 -4.48
CA LEU A 71 -4.38 -2.24 -4.86
C LEU A 71 -5.61 -2.13 -5.77
N TYR A 72 -5.84 -3.10 -6.66
CA TYR A 72 -7.03 -3.09 -7.52
C TYR A 72 -8.32 -3.26 -6.72
N GLU A 73 -8.26 -4.04 -5.64
CA GLU A 73 -9.40 -4.24 -4.73
C GLU A 73 -9.63 -3.02 -3.83
N ASN A 74 -8.57 -2.35 -3.38
CA ASN A 74 -8.67 -1.21 -2.47
C ASN A 74 -7.49 -0.23 -2.61
N PRO A 75 -7.47 0.64 -3.63
CA PRO A 75 -6.35 1.55 -3.85
C PRO A 75 -6.34 2.67 -2.81
N ARG A 76 -7.52 3.26 -2.50
CA ARG A 76 -7.78 4.26 -1.45
C ARG A 76 -9.29 4.33 -1.11
N GLY A 77 -9.90 3.23 -0.68
CA GLY A 77 -11.28 3.19 -0.17
C GLY A 77 -12.34 2.72 -1.19
N ILE A 78 -12.28 3.17 -2.44
CA ILE A 78 -13.14 2.64 -3.52
C ILE A 78 -12.29 1.78 -4.44
N GLY A 79 -12.54 0.47 -4.43
CA GLY A 79 -11.87 -0.50 -5.28
C GLY A 79 -12.14 -0.29 -6.76
N CYS A 80 -11.11 -0.42 -7.61
CA CYS A 80 -11.24 -0.42 -9.06
C CYS A 80 -12.24 -1.49 -9.53
N VAL A 81 -12.21 -2.65 -8.86
CA VAL A 81 -13.12 -3.80 -9.09
C VAL A 81 -14.60 -3.44 -9.02
N LYS A 82 -14.98 -2.40 -8.25
CA LYS A 82 -16.39 -1.99 -8.10
C LYS A 82 -16.96 -1.36 -9.37
N CYS A 83 -16.11 -0.83 -10.25
CA CYS A 83 -16.51 -0.19 -11.49
C CYS A 83 -16.04 -0.97 -12.72
N HIS A 84 -14.81 -1.50 -12.70
CA HIS A 84 -14.22 -2.19 -13.86
C HIS A 84 -14.36 -3.72 -13.80
N GLY A 85 -15.10 -4.25 -12.83
CA GLY A 85 -15.31 -5.69 -12.68
C GLY A 85 -14.04 -6.44 -12.28
N LYS A 86 -14.10 -7.78 -12.25
CA LYS A 86 -13.03 -8.61 -11.66
C LYS A 86 -11.80 -8.67 -12.56
N ASP A 87 -12.01 -8.67 -13.86
CA ASP A 87 -10.96 -8.85 -14.86
C ASP A 87 -10.71 -7.56 -15.65
N GLY A 88 -11.27 -6.42 -15.25
CA GLY A 88 -11.09 -5.14 -15.95
C GLY A 88 -11.96 -5.00 -17.20
N GLU A 89 -13.11 -5.67 -17.22
CA GLU A 89 -14.12 -5.65 -18.29
C GLU A 89 -14.92 -4.35 -18.37
N GLU A 90 -15.65 -4.18 -19.47
CA GLU A 90 -16.66 -3.13 -19.58
C GLU A 90 -17.88 -3.49 -18.71
N THR A 91 -18.42 -2.52 -17.98
CA THR A 91 -19.59 -2.72 -17.13
C THR A 91 -20.62 -1.60 -17.31
N LEU A 92 -21.91 -1.92 -17.09
CA LEU A 92 -22.97 -0.93 -16.90
C LEU A 92 -23.01 -0.56 -15.41
N LEU A 93 -22.51 0.62 -15.05
CA LEU A 93 -22.46 1.06 -13.66
C LEU A 93 -23.83 1.52 -13.16
N ALA A 94 -24.55 2.29 -13.98
CA ALA A 94 -25.85 2.82 -13.60
C ALA A 94 -26.72 3.11 -14.82
N SER A 95 -28.04 2.99 -14.61
CA SER A 95 -29.06 3.48 -15.53
C SER A 95 -29.93 4.49 -14.81
N TYR A 96 -30.21 5.62 -15.42
CA TYR A 96 -30.99 6.70 -14.81
C TYR A 96 -31.74 7.51 -15.86
N VAL A 97 -32.81 8.19 -15.44
CA VAL A 97 -33.59 9.08 -16.30
C VAL A 97 -33.17 10.53 -16.04
N HIS A 98 -32.82 11.25 -17.09
CA HIS A 98 -32.56 12.69 -17.02
C HIS A 98 -33.36 13.42 -18.10
N LYS A 99 -34.24 14.35 -17.68
CA LYS A 99 -35.14 15.10 -18.57
C LYS A 99 -36.00 14.19 -19.45
N GLY A 100 -36.58 13.15 -18.85
CA GLY A 100 -37.44 12.18 -19.52
C GLY A 100 -36.73 11.21 -20.48
N LYS A 101 -35.38 11.24 -20.55
CA LYS A 101 -34.60 10.34 -21.40
C LYS A 101 -33.78 9.37 -20.55
N GLN A 102 -33.81 8.09 -20.90
CA GLN A 102 -32.95 7.08 -20.31
C GLN A 102 -31.48 7.36 -20.65
N ARG A 103 -30.60 7.16 -19.67
CA ARG A 103 -29.16 7.35 -19.73
C ARG A 103 -28.47 6.19 -19.04
N HIS A 104 -27.28 5.86 -19.53
CA HIS A 104 -26.44 4.80 -19.00
C HIS A 104 -25.05 5.34 -18.73
N ILE A 105 -24.45 4.92 -17.63
CA ILE A 105 -23.03 5.13 -17.34
C ILE A 105 -22.33 3.82 -17.63
N ILE A 106 -21.61 3.78 -18.74
CA ILE A 106 -20.79 2.62 -19.13
C ILE A 106 -19.36 2.89 -18.68
N VAL A 107 -18.81 1.95 -17.91
CA VAL A 107 -17.42 1.99 -17.47
C VAL A 107 -16.60 1.15 -18.44
N PRO A 108 -15.54 1.70 -19.05
CA PRO A 108 -14.82 1.03 -20.13
C PRO A 108 -13.96 -0.14 -19.63
N ARG A 109 -13.70 -1.07 -20.55
CA ARG A 109 -12.68 -2.12 -20.38
C ARG A 109 -11.28 -1.49 -20.24
N ILE A 110 -10.48 -2.00 -19.30
CA ILE A 110 -9.13 -1.50 -18.97
C ILE A 110 -8.02 -2.55 -19.09
N ASN A 111 -8.35 -3.84 -19.17
CA ASN A 111 -7.37 -4.93 -19.23
C ASN A 111 -6.64 -5.07 -20.59
N ASN A 112 -6.97 -4.21 -21.56
CA ASN A 112 -6.40 -4.20 -22.90
C ASN A 112 -5.81 -2.83 -23.31
N LEU A 113 -5.59 -1.93 -22.35
CA LEU A 113 -5.00 -0.63 -22.59
C LEU A 113 -3.48 -0.70 -22.63
N ALA A 114 -2.85 0.20 -23.39
CA ALA A 114 -1.43 0.47 -23.25
C ALA A 114 -1.15 1.19 -21.92
N PHE A 115 0.03 0.98 -21.35
CA PHE A 115 0.41 1.52 -20.04
C PHE A 115 0.21 3.03 -19.91
N GLU A 116 0.66 3.82 -20.91
CA GLU A 116 0.53 5.27 -20.87
C GLU A 116 -0.93 5.74 -20.82
N THR A 117 -1.82 5.07 -21.57
CA THR A 117 -3.26 5.35 -21.53
C THR A 117 -3.85 5.03 -20.15
N PHE A 118 -3.43 3.91 -19.57
CA PHE A 118 -3.85 3.50 -18.23
C PHE A 118 -3.39 4.51 -17.15
N LYS A 119 -2.13 4.92 -17.20
CA LYS A 119 -1.56 5.92 -16.27
C LYS A 119 -2.24 7.28 -16.37
N VAL A 120 -2.50 7.75 -17.59
CA VAL A 120 -3.21 9.02 -17.81
C VAL A 120 -4.64 8.96 -17.26
N ALA A 121 -5.33 7.82 -17.42
CA ALA A 121 -6.70 7.65 -16.89
C ALA A 121 -6.74 7.78 -15.36
N LEU A 122 -5.78 7.19 -14.64
CA LEU A 122 -5.68 7.31 -13.17
C LEU A 122 -5.28 8.71 -12.68
N SER A 123 -4.65 9.50 -13.54
CA SER A 123 -4.19 10.87 -13.21
C SER A 123 -5.23 11.94 -13.52
N LYS A 124 -6.26 11.61 -14.31
CA LYS A 124 -7.26 12.55 -14.81
C LYS A 124 -8.55 12.51 -13.99
N ASP A 125 -9.08 13.68 -13.68
CA ASP A 125 -10.43 13.80 -13.12
C ASP A 125 -11.46 13.45 -14.21
N SER A 126 -12.16 12.32 -14.06
CA SER A 126 -13.06 11.80 -15.08
C SER A 126 -14.42 11.38 -14.50
N GLY A 127 -15.32 12.36 -14.42
CA GLY A 127 -16.73 12.14 -14.10
C GLY A 127 -16.93 11.40 -12.76
N VAL A 128 -17.23 10.10 -12.85
CA VAL A 128 -17.52 9.23 -11.69
C VAL A 128 -16.28 8.51 -11.13
N MET A 129 -15.16 8.48 -11.86
CA MET A 129 -13.95 7.77 -11.43
C MET A 129 -13.22 8.57 -10.35
N PRO A 130 -12.92 7.98 -9.18
CA PRO A 130 -12.16 8.64 -8.12
C PRO A 130 -10.70 8.89 -8.50
N LYS A 131 -10.10 9.89 -7.85
CA LYS A 131 -8.65 10.12 -7.88
C LYS A 131 -7.98 9.43 -6.70
N TYR A 132 -6.97 8.63 -6.97
CA TYR A 132 -6.35 7.76 -5.95
C TYR A 132 -5.00 8.29 -5.41
N ASN A 133 -4.37 9.27 -6.07
CA ASN A 133 -3.04 9.80 -5.70
C ASN A 133 -2.00 8.68 -5.50
N LEU A 134 -1.91 7.79 -6.49
CA LEU A 134 -0.99 6.65 -6.51
C LEU A 134 0.39 7.07 -7.05
N THR A 135 1.43 6.38 -6.59
CA THR A 135 2.78 6.49 -7.17
C THR A 135 2.86 5.76 -8.52
N ASP A 136 3.89 6.06 -9.30
CA ASP A 136 4.12 5.37 -10.58
C ASP A 136 4.33 3.86 -10.40
N GLU A 137 4.94 3.45 -9.28
CA GLU A 137 5.15 2.04 -8.93
C GLU A 137 3.83 1.33 -8.59
N GLU A 138 2.96 1.99 -7.81
CA GLU A 138 1.61 1.49 -7.50
C GLU A 138 0.77 1.36 -8.78
N ILE A 139 0.83 2.36 -9.67
CA ILE A 139 0.13 2.33 -10.96
C ILE A 139 0.64 1.17 -11.83
N ASN A 140 1.96 0.96 -11.88
CA ASN A 140 2.57 -0.14 -12.61
C ASN A 140 2.17 -1.51 -12.04
N ALA A 141 2.12 -1.65 -10.71
CA ALA A 141 1.66 -2.88 -10.06
C ALA A 141 0.22 -3.23 -10.45
N ILE A 142 -0.71 -2.27 -10.37
CA ILE A 142 -2.11 -2.47 -10.81
C ILE A 142 -2.17 -2.82 -12.30
N TYR A 143 -1.38 -2.14 -13.14
CA TYR A 143 -1.33 -2.41 -14.58
C TYR A 143 -0.89 -3.84 -14.89
N LEU A 144 0.18 -4.32 -14.24
CA LEU A 144 0.67 -5.70 -14.38
C LEU A 144 -0.40 -6.70 -13.96
N TYR A 145 -1.09 -6.45 -12.85
CA TYR A 145 -2.21 -7.27 -12.41
C TYR A 145 -3.32 -7.29 -13.46
N ILE A 146 -3.86 -6.15 -13.86
CA ILE A 146 -5.08 -6.11 -14.67
C ILE A 146 -4.86 -6.61 -16.10
N THR A 147 -3.70 -6.34 -16.72
CA THR A 147 -3.39 -6.83 -18.06
C THR A 147 -3.19 -8.34 -18.10
N SER A 148 -2.70 -8.96 -17.01
CA SER A 148 -2.62 -10.42 -16.88
C SER A 148 -3.99 -11.13 -16.91
N ARG A 149 -5.08 -10.38 -16.72
CA ARG A 149 -6.47 -10.88 -16.72
C ARG A 149 -7.12 -10.84 -18.10
N ASN A 150 -6.44 -10.33 -19.13
CA ASN A 150 -7.03 -10.23 -20.46
C ASN A 150 -7.26 -11.62 -21.11
N LYS A 151 -8.52 -12.05 -21.12
CA LYS A 151 -8.95 -13.34 -21.69
C LYS A 151 -8.91 -13.39 -23.22
N THR A 152 -8.79 -12.26 -23.90
CA THR A 152 -8.82 -12.18 -25.38
C THR A 152 -7.50 -12.65 -26.02
N PHE A 153 -6.45 -12.82 -25.22
CA PHE A 153 -5.12 -13.24 -25.65
C PHE A 153 -4.69 -14.61 -25.09
N ARG A 154 -5.63 -15.37 -24.52
CA ARG A 154 -5.39 -16.72 -23.99
C ARG A 154 -6.02 -17.80 -24.84
#